data_AF-A0A9P8L472-F1
#
_entry.id   AF-A0A9P8L472-F1
#
_cell.length_a   1.000
_cell.length_b   1.000
_cell.length_c   1.000
_cell.angle_alpha   90.00
_cell.angle_beta   90.00
_cell.angle_gamma   90.00
#
_symmetry.space_group_name_H-M   'P 1'
#
loop_
_entity.id
_entity.type
_entity.pdbx_description
1 polymer ?
#
loop_
_entity_poly.entity_id
_entity_poly.type
_entity_poly.pdbx_seq_one_letter_code
_entity_poly.pdbx_strand_id
1 'polypeptide(L)'
;MATVAFDVVRKTPLLQKHVRVEIYRPLLEWNISKSSLSQALLDSFKGDHPDISFLQLLLAKDADPNKDNGHCFAVASKAGAFAEFRALSKAAGGSESASEQFSKGMGNPFGCLPDKTRIPILKALLDLDRDRISDYVIPGSSFGPLGVYPKVFKTDSDLLDAAVELPLREASLYLGNFEAFRLITREMTPNDGTLHLAALMALPKLVKALLKIHDPDHKTEELPTKNRTGRPGRETIQLLAPRTSPKWRYRNMTILRWAMDNGLDTAKAMIEALDIRHDPERDEKYLYMDRDGIEYSPQQYVMKVWDADKKEEKALNRKP
;
A
#
# COMPACT_ATOMS: atom_id res chain seq x y z
N MET A 1 2.44 23.97 -45.97
CA MET A 1 0.98 24.09 -45.74
C MET A 1 0.42 23.00 -44.85
N ALA A 2 0.72 21.70 -45.09
CA ALA A 2 0.21 20.60 -44.28
C ALA A 2 0.49 20.72 -42.76
N THR A 3 1.69 21.15 -42.35
CA THR A 3 2.02 21.38 -40.93
C THR A 3 1.14 22.45 -40.28
N VAL A 4 0.84 23.53 -41.01
CA VAL A 4 -0.02 24.61 -40.52
C VAL A 4 -1.45 24.10 -40.34
N ALA A 5 -1.97 23.36 -41.33
CA ALA A 5 -3.29 22.74 -41.24
C ALA A 5 -3.36 21.75 -40.06
N PHE A 6 -2.33 20.92 -39.88
CA PHE A 6 -2.21 20.00 -38.76
C PHE A 6 -2.25 20.73 -37.40
N ASP A 7 -1.49 21.82 -37.25
CA ASP A 7 -1.48 22.59 -36.00
C ASP A 7 -2.81 23.31 -35.73
N VAL A 8 -3.51 23.79 -36.77
CA VAL A 8 -4.85 24.37 -36.64
C VAL A 8 -5.84 23.31 -36.14
N VAL A 9 -5.85 22.13 -36.76
CA VAL A 9 -6.74 21.02 -36.37
C VAL A 9 -6.42 20.58 -34.93
N ARG A 10 -5.14 20.45 -34.57
CA ARG A 10 -4.70 20.10 -33.20
C ARG A 10 -5.18 21.08 -32.13
N LYS A 11 -5.15 22.37 -32.42
CA LYS A 11 -5.59 23.43 -31.49
C LYS A 11 -7.11 23.58 -31.41
N THR A 12 -7.88 22.88 -32.24
CA THR A 12 -9.34 22.99 -32.27
C THR A 12 -9.97 22.09 -31.20
N PRO A 13 -10.56 22.64 -30.12
CA PRO A 13 -10.80 21.89 -28.88
C PRO A 13 -12.02 20.95 -28.89
N LEU A 14 -12.74 20.77 -30.00
CA LEU A 14 -14.10 20.17 -29.98
C LEU A 14 -14.41 19.16 -31.09
N LEU A 15 -13.40 18.60 -31.76
CA LEU A 15 -13.67 17.55 -32.73
C LEU A 15 -14.07 16.26 -32.03
N GLN A 16 -15.22 15.70 -32.40
CA GLN A 16 -15.64 14.36 -31.96
C GLN A 16 -14.56 13.33 -32.31
N LYS A 17 -14.40 12.30 -31.47
CA LYS A 17 -13.33 11.31 -31.56
C LYS A 17 -13.16 10.72 -32.97
N HIS A 18 -14.26 10.23 -33.55
CA HIS A 18 -14.26 9.66 -34.90
C HIS A 18 -13.89 10.67 -35.99
N VAL A 19 -14.40 11.91 -35.88
CA VAL A 19 -14.08 13.00 -36.81
C VAL A 19 -12.59 13.34 -36.76
N ARG A 20 -11.99 13.30 -35.56
CA ARG A 20 -10.57 13.56 -35.39
C ARG A 20 -9.71 12.54 -36.14
N VAL A 21 -10.01 11.25 -36.03
CA VAL A 21 -9.25 10.20 -36.74
C VAL A 21 -9.36 10.37 -38.26
N GLU A 22 -10.56 10.64 -38.79
CA GLU A 22 -10.79 10.82 -40.22
C GLU A 22 -10.11 12.08 -40.79
N ILE A 23 -10.01 13.17 -40.02
CA ILE A 23 -9.27 14.37 -40.43
C ILE A 23 -7.75 14.14 -40.37
N TYR A 24 -7.26 13.47 -39.32
CA TYR A 24 -5.82 13.28 -39.14
C TYR A 24 -5.23 12.25 -40.10
N ARG A 25 -5.98 11.21 -40.48
CA ARG A 25 -5.50 10.16 -41.40
C ARG A 25 -4.85 10.75 -42.67
N PRO A 26 -5.53 11.60 -43.47
CA PRO A 26 -4.92 12.20 -44.66
C PRO A 26 -3.82 13.21 -44.31
N LEU A 27 -3.93 13.95 -43.20
CA LEU A 27 -2.88 14.91 -42.79
C LEU A 27 -1.56 14.23 -42.42
N LEU A 28 -1.62 13.02 -41.86
CA LEU A 28 -0.47 12.21 -41.46
C LEU A 28 0.19 11.46 -42.63
N GLU A 29 -0.37 11.52 -43.84
CA GLU A 29 0.33 11.10 -45.06
C GLU A 29 1.44 12.09 -45.46
N TRP A 30 1.36 13.32 -44.95
CA TRP A 30 2.37 14.35 -45.16
C TRP A 30 3.50 14.23 -44.14
N ASN A 31 4.66 14.80 -44.47
CA ASN A 31 5.82 14.81 -43.58
C ASN A 31 5.64 15.80 -42.41
N ILE A 32 4.83 15.40 -41.42
CA ILE A 32 4.61 16.15 -40.19
C ILE A 32 5.79 15.94 -39.24
N SER A 33 6.26 17.02 -38.62
CA SER A 33 7.41 16.92 -37.72
C SER A 33 7.12 16.03 -36.52
N LYS A 34 8.12 15.24 -36.09
CA LYS A 34 8.05 14.42 -34.87
C LYS A 34 7.63 15.21 -33.64
N SER A 35 8.08 16.47 -33.52
CA SER A 35 7.68 17.36 -32.43
C SER A 35 6.19 17.69 -32.44
N SER A 36 5.61 17.98 -33.62
CA SER A 36 4.18 18.24 -33.77
C SER A 36 3.34 16.99 -33.48
N LEU A 37 3.78 15.81 -33.94
CA LEU A 37 3.12 14.53 -33.66
C LEU A 37 3.10 14.21 -32.16
N SER A 38 4.23 14.37 -31.50
CA SER A 38 4.37 14.15 -30.05
C SER A 38 3.57 15.18 -29.25
N GLN A 39 3.41 16.41 -29.76
CA GLN A 39 2.52 17.39 -29.14
C GLN A 39 1.05 17.02 -29.30
N ALA A 40 0.64 16.53 -30.48
CA ALA A 40 -0.72 16.03 -30.71
C ALA A 40 -1.03 14.82 -29.82
N LEU A 41 -0.02 13.98 -29.58
CA LEU A 41 -0.10 12.87 -28.63
C LEU A 41 -0.40 13.37 -27.22
N LEU A 42 0.37 14.33 -26.71
CA LEU A 42 0.11 14.96 -25.40
C LEU A 42 -1.28 15.61 -25.32
N ASP A 43 -1.68 16.34 -26.37
CA ASP A 43 -2.99 16.99 -26.43
C ASP A 43 -4.15 15.98 -26.43
N SER A 44 -3.93 14.75 -26.89
CA SER A 44 -4.94 13.68 -26.85
C SER A 44 -5.31 13.26 -25.42
N PHE A 45 -4.44 13.52 -24.45
CA PHE A 45 -4.64 13.23 -23.03
C PHE A 45 -5.23 14.41 -22.24
N LYS A 46 -5.44 15.58 -22.86
CA LYS A 46 -6.07 16.74 -22.18
C LYS A 46 -7.57 16.56 -21.94
N GLY A 47 -8.20 15.55 -22.54
CA GLY A 47 -9.60 15.18 -22.28
C GLY A 47 -9.72 13.98 -21.35
N ASP A 48 -10.91 13.78 -20.77
CA ASP A 48 -11.15 12.75 -19.73
C ASP A 48 -10.93 11.31 -20.21
N HIS A 49 -10.99 11.08 -21.53
CA HIS A 49 -10.84 9.74 -22.11
C HIS A 49 -9.99 9.81 -23.39
N PRO A 50 -8.70 9.44 -23.32
CA PRO A 50 -7.89 9.29 -24.53
C PRO A 50 -8.54 8.30 -25.50
N ASP A 51 -8.33 8.51 -26.80
CA ASP A 51 -8.81 7.62 -27.84
C ASP A 51 -7.66 6.74 -28.30
N ILE A 52 -7.70 5.46 -27.94
CA ILE A 52 -6.67 4.46 -28.29
C ILE A 52 -6.40 4.40 -29.80
N SER A 53 -7.43 4.57 -30.64
CA SER A 53 -7.28 4.48 -32.10
C SER A 53 -6.48 5.67 -32.62
N PHE A 54 -6.77 6.85 -32.09
CA PHE A 54 -6.05 8.07 -32.42
C PHE A 54 -4.59 8.03 -31.90
N LEU A 55 -4.40 7.51 -30.68
CA LEU A 55 -3.09 7.26 -30.09
C LEU A 55 -2.24 6.35 -30.96
N GLN A 56 -2.77 5.19 -31.36
CA GLN A 56 -2.08 4.24 -32.22
C GLN A 56 -1.72 4.85 -33.58
N LEU A 57 -2.61 5.67 -34.14
CA LEU A 57 -2.35 6.38 -35.39
C LEU A 57 -1.15 7.33 -35.27
N LEU A 58 -1.04 8.08 -34.18
CA LEU A 58 0.11 8.97 -33.94
C LEU A 58 1.40 8.19 -33.67
N LEU A 59 1.34 7.14 -32.86
CA LEU A 59 2.50 6.29 -32.55
C LEU A 59 3.04 5.56 -33.79
N ALA A 60 2.16 5.14 -34.71
CA ALA A 60 2.54 4.55 -35.99
C ALA A 60 3.27 5.53 -36.94
N LYS A 61 3.28 6.83 -36.61
CA LYS A 61 4.00 7.89 -37.33
C LYS A 61 5.19 8.42 -36.52
N ASP A 62 5.73 7.60 -35.62
CA ASP A 62 6.89 7.93 -34.78
C ASP A 62 6.68 9.10 -33.81
N ALA A 63 5.43 9.35 -33.39
CA ALA A 63 5.17 10.23 -32.25
C ALA A 63 5.91 9.71 -31.03
N ASP A 64 6.64 10.58 -30.35
CA ASP A 64 7.46 10.22 -29.20
C ASP A 64 6.61 10.24 -27.92
N PRO A 65 6.31 9.08 -27.31
CA PRO A 65 5.56 9.02 -26.06
C PRO A 65 6.34 9.59 -24.88
N ASN A 66 7.65 9.80 -25.05
CA ASN A 66 8.53 10.29 -24.01
C ASN A 66 8.68 11.82 -24.00
N LYS A 67 8.15 12.51 -25.01
CA LYS A 67 8.16 13.97 -25.02
C LYS A 67 7.46 14.50 -23.76
N ASP A 68 7.99 15.62 -23.25
CA ASP A 68 7.48 16.25 -22.02
C ASP A 68 7.58 15.31 -20.81
N ASN A 69 8.74 14.68 -20.66
CA ASN A 69 9.05 13.75 -19.58
C ASN A 69 8.02 12.62 -19.45
N GLY A 70 7.53 12.07 -20.58
CA GLY A 70 6.59 10.96 -20.54
C GLY A 70 5.22 11.29 -19.91
N HIS A 71 4.78 12.55 -19.90
CA HIS A 71 3.50 12.97 -19.31
C HIS A 71 2.30 12.12 -19.79
N CYS A 72 2.31 11.63 -21.04
CA CYS A 72 1.30 10.70 -21.57
C CYS A 72 1.12 9.45 -20.70
N PHE A 73 2.21 8.89 -20.19
CA PHE A 73 2.19 7.72 -19.31
C PHE A 73 1.56 8.03 -17.96
N ALA A 74 1.89 9.19 -17.38
CA ALA A 74 1.33 9.65 -16.11
C ALA A 74 -0.19 9.79 -16.20
N VAL A 75 -0.68 10.43 -17.28
CA VAL A 75 -2.12 10.60 -17.50
C VAL A 75 -2.81 9.25 -17.74
N ALA A 76 -2.25 8.40 -18.61
CA ALA A 76 -2.82 7.06 -18.86
C ALA A 76 -2.89 6.22 -17.57
N SER A 77 -1.83 6.28 -16.74
CA SER A 77 -1.78 5.58 -15.46
C SER A 77 -2.82 6.11 -14.47
N LYS A 78 -2.94 7.44 -14.34
CA LYS A 78 -3.92 8.08 -13.44
C LYS A 78 -5.36 7.81 -13.88
N ALA A 79 -5.61 7.71 -15.18
CA ALA A 79 -6.92 7.41 -15.73
C ALA A 79 -7.28 5.91 -15.71
N GLY A 80 -6.35 5.02 -15.33
CA GLY A 80 -6.57 3.57 -15.45
C GLY A 80 -6.64 3.06 -16.90
N ALA A 81 -6.14 3.85 -17.86
CA ALA A 81 -6.23 3.63 -19.29
C ALA A 81 -5.18 2.61 -19.76
N PHE A 82 -5.38 1.33 -19.41
CA PHE A 82 -4.39 0.26 -19.61
C PHE A 82 -4.05 0.01 -21.08
N ALA A 83 -5.03 0.10 -21.99
CA ALA A 83 -4.79 -0.14 -23.42
C ALA A 83 -3.85 0.92 -24.00
N GLU A 84 -4.07 2.18 -23.63
CA GLU A 84 -3.29 3.35 -24.00
C GLU A 84 -1.89 3.25 -23.40
N PHE A 85 -1.79 2.94 -22.11
CA PHE A 85 -0.53 2.71 -21.43
C PHE A 85 0.32 1.64 -22.12
N ARG A 86 -0.30 0.52 -22.49
CA ARG A 86 0.38 -0.57 -23.20
C ARG A 86 0.83 -0.16 -24.60
N ALA A 87 0.03 0.60 -25.33
CA ALA A 87 0.39 1.12 -26.63
C ALA A 87 1.59 2.07 -26.55
N LEU A 88 1.58 3.00 -25.59
CA LEU A 88 2.71 3.90 -25.31
C LEU A 88 3.98 3.10 -24.97
N SER A 89 3.86 2.10 -24.09
CA SER A 89 4.99 1.26 -23.66
C SER A 89 5.61 0.49 -24.83
N LYS A 90 4.78 -0.04 -25.73
CA LYS A 90 5.24 -0.74 -26.93
C LYS A 90 5.98 0.19 -27.89
N ALA A 91 5.50 1.42 -28.06
CA ALA A 91 6.13 2.41 -28.93
C ALA A 91 7.46 2.94 -28.34
N ALA A 92 7.57 3.04 -27.02
CA ALA A 92 8.78 3.48 -26.34
C ALA A 92 9.91 2.44 -26.33
N GLY A 93 9.62 1.16 -26.58
CA GLY A 93 10.54 0.02 -26.44
C GLY A 93 11.74 -0.04 -27.40
N GLY A 94 12.11 1.05 -28.07
CA GLY A 94 13.24 1.14 -29.02
C GLY A 94 14.46 1.95 -28.54
N SER A 95 14.38 2.70 -27.44
CA SER A 95 15.50 3.54 -26.95
C SER A 95 15.42 3.73 -25.43
N GLU A 96 16.56 3.57 -24.74
CA GLU A 96 16.82 3.88 -23.32
C GLU A 96 15.61 3.83 -22.38
N SER A 97 15.50 2.65 -21.75
CA SER A 97 14.51 2.15 -20.79
C SER A 97 13.32 3.05 -20.49
N ALA A 98 12.12 2.57 -20.87
CA ALA A 98 10.87 3.09 -20.35
C ALA A 98 10.94 3.28 -18.82
N SER A 99 11.65 2.43 -18.09
CA SER A 99 11.84 2.57 -16.65
C SER A 99 12.62 3.82 -16.20
N GLU A 100 13.62 4.27 -16.95
CA GLU A 100 14.33 5.52 -16.66
C GLU A 100 13.45 6.74 -16.91
N GLN A 101 12.63 6.67 -17.94
CA GLN A 101 11.74 7.78 -18.31
C GLN A 101 10.51 7.83 -17.41
N PHE A 102 10.03 6.67 -16.94
CA PHE A 102 9.06 6.56 -15.85
C PHE A 102 9.59 7.16 -14.55
N SER A 103 10.86 6.92 -14.22
CA SER A 103 11.50 7.50 -13.03
C SER A 103 11.67 9.02 -13.12
N LYS A 104 11.93 9.55 -14.32
CA LYS A 104 12.10 10.99 -14.60
C LYS A 104 10.76 11.72 -14.80
N GLY A 105 9.64 10.99 -14.96
CA GLY A 105 8.44 11.48 -15.64
C GLY A 105 7.06 11.24 -15.00
N MET A 106 6.98 10.84 -13.72
CA MET A 106 5.71 10.78 -12.97
C MET A 106 4.71 9.68 -13.37
N GLY A 107 5.17 8.51 -13.80
CA GLY A 107 4.37 7.30 -13.58
C GLY A 107 4.68 6.73 -12.21
N ASN A 108 4.35 7.45 -11.13
CA ASN A 108 4.63 6.98 -9.77
C ASN A 108 3.90 5.64 -9.56
N PRO A 109 4.59 4.50 -9.34
CA PRO A 109 3.92 3.22 -9.12
C PRO A 109 2.98 3.27 -7.91
N PHE A 110 3.21 4.19 -6.96
CA PHE A 110 2.31 4.46 -5.85
C PHE A 110 0.95 5.00 -6.30
N GLY A 111 0.85 5.67 -7.44
CA GLY A 111 -0.42 6.10 -8.03
C GLY A 111 -1.34 4.95 -8.46
N CYS A 112 -0.80 3.73 -8.60
CA CYS A 112 -1.57 2.52 -8.87
C CYS A 112 -2.12 1.86 -7.60
N LEU A 113 -1.55 2.16 -6.42
CA LEU A 113 -1.89 1.44 -5.20
C LEU A 113 -3.26 1.79 -4.60
N PRO A 114 -3.75 3.04 -4.63
CA PRO A 114 -5.06 3.37 -4.07
C PRO A 114 -6.25 2.79 -4.86
N ASP A 115 -6.05 2.47 -6.14
CA ASP A 115 -7.13 2.09 -7.07
C ASP A 115 -6.82 0.73 -7.72
N LYS A 116 -7.60 -0.28 -7.34
CA LYS A 116 -7.43 -1.65 -7.83
C LYS A 116 -7.60 -1.78 -9.35
N THR A 117 -8.33 -0.87 -10.00
CA THR A 117 -8.47 -0.89 -11.45
C THR A 117 -7.14 -0.64 -12.17
N ARG A 118 -6.14 -0.11 -11.47
CA ARG A 118 -4.79 0.19 -11.99
C ARG A 118 -3.78 -0.93 -11.74
N ILE A 119 -4.18 -2.05 -11.15
CA ILE A 119 -3.31 -3.22 -10.96
C ILE A 119 -2.72 -3.75 -12.29
N PRO A 120 -3.47 -3.79 -13.42
CA PRO A 120 -2.89 -4.15 -14.72
C PRO A 120 -1.75 -3.22 -15.15
N ILE A 121 -1.85 -1.92 -14.84
CA ILE A 121 -0.80 -0.94 -15.12
C ILE A 121 0.41 -1.20 -14.23
N LEU A 122 0.22 -1.40 -12.92
CA LEU A 122 1.30 -1.80 -12.01
C LEU A 122 2.00 -3.08 -12.48
N LYS A 123 1.24 -4.05 -12.99
CA LYS A 123 1.81 -5.27 -13.57
C LYS A 123 2.67 -4.97 -14.79
N ALA A 124 2.16 -4.17 -15.73
CA ALA A 124 2.93 -3.76 -16.90
C ALA A 124 4.22 -3.02 -16.50
N LEU A 125 4.18 -2.17 -15.47
CA LEU A 125 5.36 -1.50 -14.92
C LEU A 125 6.39 -2.50 -14.38
N LEU A 126 5.94 -3.46 -13.57
CA LEU A 126 6.82 -4.50 -13.02
C LEU A 126 7.35 -5.46 -14.11
N ASP A 127 6.60 -5.66 -15.19
CA ASP A 127 7.05 -6.47 -16.33
C ASP A 127 8.08 -5.72 -17.20
N LEU A 128 8.10 -4.38 -17.15
CA LEU A 128 9.09 -3.54 -17.85
C LEU A 128 10.44 -3.50 -17.11
N ASP A 129 10.42 -3.24 -15.79
CA ASP A 129 11.64 -3.16 -14.97
C ASP A 129 11.30 -3.41 -13.50
N ARG A 130 11.24 -4.69 -13.13
CA ARG A 130 10.80 -5.10 -11.80
C ARG A 130 11.68 -4.55 -10.70
N ASP A 131 13.00 -4.65 -10.85
CA ASP A 131 13.95 -4.36 -9.79
C ASP A 131 13.85 -2.88 -9.43
N ARG A 132 13.93 -2.01 -10.44
CA ARG A 132 13.80 -0.56 -10.24
C ARG A 132 12.43 -0.14 -9.69
N ILE A 133 11.35 -0.77 -10.15
CA ILE A 133 9.99 -0.42 -9.70
C ILE A 133 9.76 -0.91 -8.26
N SER A 134 10.33 -2.06 -7.89
CA SER A 134 10.18 -2.62 -6.54
C SER A 134 11.01 -1.84 -5.50
N ASP A 135 12.16 -1.31 -5.91
CA ASP A 135 13.02 -0.46 -5.08
C ASP A 135 12.51 0.99 -4.96
N TYR A 136 11.37 1.31 -5.59
CA TYR A 136 10.81 2.66 -5.51
C TYR A 136 10.31 2.96 -4.10
N VAL A 137 10.76 4.07 -3.56
CA VAL A 137 10.38 4.60 -2.26
C VAL A 137 9.70 5.96 -2.41
N ILE A 138 8.84 6.31 -1.46
CA ILE A 138 8.35 7.68 -1.32
C ILE A 138 8.54 8.17 0.11
N PRO A 139 8.72 9.48 0.34
CA PRO A 139 8.67 10.03 1.70
C PRO A 139 7.32 9.73 2.36
N GLY A 140 7.32 9.34 3.63
CA GLY A 140 6.09 9.11 4.40
C GLY A 140 5.13 10.30 4.37
N SER A 141 5.67 11.53 4.34
CA SER A 141 4.89 12.78 4.20
C SER A 141 4.09 12.87 2.89
N SER A 142 4.57 12.24 1.82
CA SER A 142 3.88 12.20 0.52
C SER A 142 2.83 11.08 0.46
N PHE A 143 2.93 10.09 1.35
CA PHE A 143 2.02 8.95 1.41
C PHE A 143 0.77 9.22 2.26
N GLY A 144 0.89 10.01 3.33
CA GLY A 144 -0.22 10.33 4.26
C GLY A 144 -1.55 10.64 3.57
N PRO A 145 -1.59 11.55 2.57
CA PRO A 145 -2.82 11.88 1.85
C PRO A 145 -3.43 10.74 1.03
N LEU A 146 -2.68 9.70 0.70
CA LEU A 146 -3.12 8.55 -0.08
C LEU A 146 -3.73 7.44 0.82
N GLY A 147 -3.46 7.48 2.12
CA GLY A 147 -3.87 6.46 3.08
C GLY A 147 -5.39 6.32 3.19
N VAL A 148 -5.96 5.25 2.62
CA VAL A 148 -7.40 4.92 2.68
C VAL A 148 -7.81 4.27 4.01
N TYR A 149 -6.97 4.30 5.06
CA TYR A 149 -7.33 3.80 6.38
C TYR A 149 -7.63 4.95 7.38
N PRO A 150 -8.79 5.62 7.29
CA PRO A 150 -9.23 6.56 8.29
C PRO A 150 -9.83 5.74 9.43
N LYS A 151 -9.07 5.49 10.50
CA LYS A 151 -9.60 5.19 11.86
C LYS A 151 -8.53 4.81 12.87
N VAL A 152 -7.37 4.30 12.43
CA VAL A 152 -6.33 3.83 13.36
C VAL A 152 -5.34 4.94 13.73
N PHE A 153 -5.08 5.86 12.81
CA PHE A 153 -4.11 6.95 12.99
C PHE A 153 -4.86 8.27 13.15
N LYS A 154 -4.54 9.02 14.21
CA LYS A 154 -5.25 10.26 14.58
C LYS A 154 -4.61 11.48 13.93
N THR A 155 -3.33 11.41 13.58
CA THR A 155 -2.60 12.45 12.86
C THR A 155 -1.64 11.85 11.84
N ASP A 156 -1.31 12.59 10.78
CA ASP A 156 -0.34 12.17 9.75
C ASP A 156 1.05 11.86 10.33
N SER A 157 1.39 12.48 11.46
CA SER A 157 2.62 12.22 12.24
C SER A 157 2.69 10.82 12.87
N ASP A 158 1.55 10.12 13.01
CA ASP A 158 1.48 8.83 13.70
C ASP A 158 1.80 7.65 12.79
N LEU A 159 1.70 7.86 11.47
CA LEU A 159 1.74 6.77 10.49
C LEU A 159 3.17 6.48 10.03
N LEU A 160 3.89 7.54 9.64
CA LEU A 160 5.27 7.50 9.17
C LEU A 160 5.96 8.82 9.55
N ASP A 161 7.19 8.72 10.07
CA ASP A 161 8.06 9.88 10.17
C ASP A 161 8.27 10.46 8.76
N ALA A 162 8.16 11.78 8.62
CA ALA A 162 8.33 12.46 7.34
C ALA A 162 9.70 12.17 6.69
N ALA A 163 10.70 11.85 7.50
CA ALA A 163 12.04 11.45 7.05
C ALA A 163 12.16 9.98 6.64
N VAL A 164 11.16 9.13 6.94
CA VAL A 164 11.21 7.71 6.60
C VAL A 164 10.72 7.51 5.18
N GLU A 165 11.60 6.93 4.36
CA GLU A 165 11.26 6.41 3.05
C GLU A 165 10.41 5.14 3.20
N LEU A 166 9.28 5.13 2.50
CA LEU A 166 8.33 4.03 2.48
C LEU A 166 8.47 3.28 1.16
N PRO A 167 8.91 2.01 1.16
CA PRO A 167 8.97 1.23 -0.06
C PRO A 167 7.58 0.87 -0.59
N LEU A 168 7.49 0.65 -1.90
CA LEU A 168 6.25 0.39 -2.62
C LEU A 168 5.48 -0.80 -2.05
N ARG A 169 6.22 -1.81 -1.60
CA ARG A 169 5.68 -3.01 -0.96
C ARG A 169 4.92 -2.68 0.31
N GLU A 170 5.52 -1.99 1.27
CA GLU A 170 4.91 -1.61 2.53
C GLU A 170 3.73 -0.65 2.29
N ALA A 171 3.87 0.28 1.36
CA ALA A 171 2.80 1.19 0.96
C ALA A 171 1.54 0.45 0.49
N SER A 172 1.70 -0.63 -0.28
CA SER A 172 0.57 -1.45 -0.71
C SER A 172 -0.18 -2.11 0.46
N LEU A 173 0.52 -2.44 1.55
CA LEU A 173 -0.07 -2.95 2.78
C LEU A 173 -0.83 -1.86 3.54
N TYR A 174 -0.25 -0.67 3.65
CA TYR A 174 -0.89 0.47 4.30
C TYR A 174 -2.21 0.87 3.61
N LEU A 175 -2.30 0.70 2.29
CA LEU A 175 -3.52 0.94 1.52
C LEU A 175 -4.49 -0.24 1.53
N GLY A 176 -4.14 -1.36 2.17
CA GLY A 176 -4.92 -2.59 2.13
C GLY A 176 -5.03 -3.20 0.72
N ASN A 177 -4.16 -2.82 -0.22
CA ASN A 177 -4.15 -3.34 -1.58
C ASN A 177 -3.33 -4.64 -1.66
N PHE A 178 -3.93 -5.71 -1.15
CA PHE A 178 -3.32 -7.04 -1.07
C PHE A 178 -2.95 -7.63 -2.45
N GLU A 179 -3.66 -7.28 -3.50
CA GLU A 179 -3.35 -7.73 -4.87
C GLU A 179 -2.07 -7.07 -5.38
N ALA A 180 -1.93 -5.75 -5.19
CA ALA A 180 -0.68 -5.05 -5.49
C ALA A 180 0.49 -5.59 -4.66
N PHE A 181 0.28 -5.81 -3.36
CA PHE A 181 1.29 -6.39 -2.47
C PHE A 181 1.83 -7.73 -3.01
N ARG A 182 0.93 -8.65 -3.39
CA ARG A 182 1.30 -9.95 -3.97
C ARG A 182 1.98 -9.83 -5.32
N LEU A 183 1.62 -8.83 -6.11
CA LEU A 183 2.19 -8.61 -7.43
C LEU A 183 3.65 -8.11 -7.35
N ILE A 184 3.91 -7.23 -6.37
CA ILE A 184 5.25 -6.71 -6.05
C ILE A 184 6.10 -7.83 -5.44
N THR A 185 5.56 -8.53 -4.44
CA THR A 185 6.27 -9.58 -3.69
C THR A 185 6.21 -10.91 -4.45
N ARG A 186 7.16 -11.13 -5.38
CA ARG A 186 7.27 -12.37 -6.19
C ARG A 186 7.56 -13.59 -5.31
N GLU A 187 8.49 -13.44 -4.39
CA GLU A 187 8.89 -14.43 -3.41
C GLU A 187 8.81 -13.79 -2.03
N MET A 188 8.17 -14.49 -1.10
CA MET A 188 8.05 -14.02 0.27
C MET A 188 9.16 -14.69 1.05
N THR A 189 10.12 -13.89 1.50
CA THR A 189 11.10 -14.34 2.48
C THR A 189 10.34 -14.68 3.76
N PRO A 190 10.37 -15.93 4.24
CA PRO A 190 9.77 -16.28 5.51
C PRO A 190 10.30 -15.33 6.59
N ASN A 191 9.42 -14.99 7.54
CA ASN A 191 9.78 -14.26 8.75
C ASN A 191 10.33 -12.82 8.60
N ASP A 192 10.16 -12.18 7.45
CA ASP A 192 10.60 -10.79 7.18
C ASP A 192 9.80 -9.66 7.89
N GLY A 193 8.96 -9.99 8.88
CA GLY A 193 8.12 -9.01 9.59
C GLY A 193 6.81 -8.61 8.92
N THR A 194 6.54 -9.06 7.70
CA THR A 194 5.27 -8.78 7.00
C THR A 194 4.06 -9.28 7.79
N LEU A 195 4.17 -10.44 8.45
CA LEU A 195 3.09 -11.00 9.28
C LEU A 195 2.70 -10.06 10.42
N HIS A 196 3.70 -9.52 11.12
CA HIS A 196 3.49 -8.58 12.22
C HIS A 196 2.90 -7.26 11.73
N LEU A 197 3.37 -6.73 10.60
CA LEU A 197 2.80 -5.51 10.01
C LEU A 197 1.35 -5.73 9.56
N ALA A 198 1.06 -6.83 8.89
CA ALA A 198 -0.31 -7.20 8.49
C ALA A 198 -1.24 -7.35 9.70
N ALA A 199 -0.72 -7.91 10.79
CA ALA A 199 -1.44 -8.06 12.04
C ALA A 199 -1.78 -6.71 12.68
N LEU A 200 -0.76 -5.83 12.75
CA LEU A 200 -0.89 -4.47 13.27
C LEU A 200 -1.91 -3.64 12.48
N MET A 201 -1.96 -3.83 11.17
CA MET A 201 -2.89 -3.16 10.26
C MET A 201 -4.29 -3.79 10.24
N ALA A 202 -4.53 -4.83 11.05
CA ALA A 202 -5.80 -5.56 11.10
C ALA A 202 -6.26 -6.07 9.72
N LEU A 203 -5.36 -6.73 8.98
CA LEU A 203 -5.61 -7.27 7.64
C LEU A 203 -5.80 -8.81 7.67
N PRO A 204 -6.95 -9.34 8.13
CA PRO A 204 -7.14 -10.76 8.44
C PRO A 204 -6.94 -11.68 7.23
N LYS A 205 -7.34 -11.24 6.03
CA LYS A 205 -7.14 -12.02 4.78
C LYS A 205 -5.65 -12.23 4.47
N LEU A 206 -4.84 -11.19 4.65
CA LEU A 206 -3.39 -11.23 4.46
C LEU A 206 -2.74 -12.06 5.57
N VAL A 207 -3.10 -11.83 6.84
CA VAL A 207 -2.60 -12.63 7.97
C VAL A 207 -2.84 -14.13 7.75
N LYS A 208 -4.04 -14.51 7.32
CA LYS A 208 -4.36 -15.92 6.99
C LYS A 208 -3.47 -16.48 5.87
N ALA A 209 -3.12 -15.68 4.87
CA ALA A 209 -2.24 -16.09 3.78
C ALA A 209 -0.77 -16.21 4.27
N LEU A 210 -0.30 -15.25 5.06
CA LEU A 210 1.06 -15.19 5.60
C LEU A 210 1.34 -16.33 6.57
N LEU A 211 0.36 -16.74 7.38
CA LEU A 211 0.50 -17.86 8.32
C LEU A 211 0.75 -19.23 7.68
N LYS A 212 0.78 -19.32 6.33
CA LYS A 212 1.20 -20.52 5.61
C LYS A 212 2.72 -20.63 5.46
N ILE A 213 3.43 -19.52 5.59
CA ILE A 213 4.86 -19.41 5.27
C ILE A 213 5.67 -18.68 6.34
N HIS A 214 5.04 -17.84 7.18
CA HIS A 214 5.66 -17.14 8.28
C HIS A 214 5.32 -17.82 9.61
N ASP A 215 6.31 -17.86 10.50
CA ASP A 215 6.18 -18.27 11.88
C ASP A 215 5.62 -17.08 12.71
N PRO A 216 4.45 -17.22 13.35
CA PRO A 216 3.89 -16.18 14.22
C PRO A 216 4.72 -15.91 15.48
N ASP A 217 5.63 -16.81 15.86
CA ASP A 217 6.52 -16.64 17.01
C ASP A 217 7.87 -16.00 16.65
N HIS A 218 8.12 -15.76 15.35
CA HIS A 218 9.39 -15.20 14.91
C HIS A 218 9.64 -13.82 15.51
N LYS A 219 10.75 -13.68 16.23
CA LYS A 219 11.16 -12.41 16.81
C LYS A 219 11.78 -11.54 15.72
N THR A 220 11.00 -10.63 15.16
CA THR A 220 11.59 -9.55 14.36
C THR A 220 12.23 -8.52 15.28
N GLU A 221 13.55 -8.40 15.24
CA GLU A 221 14.29 -7.37 15.99
C GLU A 221 14.06 -5.95 15.45
N GLU A 222 13.53 -5.82 14.22
CA GLU A 222 13.61 -4.59 13.41
C GLU A 222 12.29 -3.96 12.99
N LEU A 223 11.16 -4.29 13.63
CA LEU A 223 9.99 -3.45 13.39
C LEU A 223 10.16 -2.15 14.19
N PRO A 224 10.08 -0.96 13.56
CA PRO A 224 10.14 0.32 14.27
C PRO A 224 8.84 0.51 15.07
N THR A 225 8.75 -0.18 16.20
CA THR A 225 7.59 -0.21 17.11
C THR A 225 7.55 0.99 18.03
N LYS A 226 8.48 1.95 17.93
CA LYS A 226 8.58 3.03 18.92
C LYS A 226 7.37 3.98 18.92
N ASN A 227 6.65 4.14 17.79
CA ASN A 227 5.60 5.16 17.66
C ASN A 227 4.24 4.67 17.10
N ARG A 228 4.01 3.37 16.90
CA ARG A 228 2.79 2.89 16.20
C ARG A 228 1.69 2.44 17.17
N THR A 229 0.56 3.15 17.17
CA THR A 229 -0.62 2.94 18.03
C THR A 229 -1.65 1.94 17.46
N GLY A 230 -1.31 1.23 16.37
CA GLY A 230 -2.19 0.25 15.75
C GLY A 230 -2.56 -0.89 16.69
N ARG A 231 -3.85 -1.22 16.76
CA ARG A 231 -4.35 -2.39 17.49
C ARG A 231 -4.81 -3.45 16.49
N PRO A 232 -4.36 -4.71 16.61
CA PRO A 232 -4.89 -5.81 15.80
C PRO A 232 -6.41 -5.92 15.99
N GLY A 233 -7.14 -6.10 14.88
CA GLY A 233 -8.58 -6.34 14.93
C GLY A 233 -8.92 -7.72 15.51
N ARG A 234 -10.15 -7.89 16.02
CA ARG A 234 -10.65 -9.15 16.60
C ARG A 234 -10.39 -10.38 15.71
N GLU A 235 -10.68 -10.28 14.41
CA GLU A 235 -10.47 -11.36 13.45
C GLU A 235 -8.99 -11.75 13.30
N THR A 236 -8.10 -10.77 13.40
CA THR A 236 -6.65 -11.00 13.32
C THR A 236 -6.14 -11.72 14.57
N ILE A 237 -6.64 -11.34 15.75
CA ILE A 237 -6.35 -12.01 17.02
C ILE A 237 -6.79 -13.48 16.96
N GLN A 238 -8.00 -13.74 16.45
CA GLN A 238 -8.52 -15.11 16.30
C GLN A 238 -7.69 -15.99 15.35
N LEU A 239 -7.01 -15.41 14.37
CA LEU A 239 -6.13 -16.14 13.45
C LEU A 239 -4.74 -16.41 14.04
N LEU A 240 -4.21 -15.46 14.82
CA LEU A 240 -2.84 -15.52 15.34
C LEU A 240 -2.74 -16.28 16.66
N ALA A 241 -3.59 -15.94 17.62
CA ALA A 241 -3.45 -16.43 19.00
C ALA A 241 -3.39 -17.97 19.12
N PRO A 242 -4.20 -18.77 18.38
CA PRO A 242 -4.10 -20.23 18.43
C PRO A 242 -2.80 -20.81 17.87
N ARG A 243 -2.06 -20.02 17.07
CA ARG A 243 -0.82 -20.43 16.41
C ARG A 243 0.42 -19.86 17.06
N THR A 244 0.29 -18.87 17.93
CA THR A 244 1.38 -18.29 18.71
C THR A 244 1.64 -19.16 19.93
N SER A 245 2.91 -19.39 20.22
CA SER A 245 3.32 -20.12 21.42
C SER A 245 2.84 -19.43 22.69
N PRO A 246 2.19 -20.16 23.62
CA PRO A 246 1.86 -19.65 24.95
C PRO A 246 3.09 -19.22 25.75
N LYS A 247 4.28 -19.73 25.38
CA LYS A 247 5.58 -19.36 25.99
C LYS A 247 6.19 -18.11 25.36
N TRP A 248 5.59 -17.55 24.31
CA TRP A 248 6.07 -16.32 23.71
C TRP A 248 6.03 -15.18 24.73
N ARG A 249 7.10 -14.40 24.75
CA ARG A 249 7.27 -13.25 25.66
C ARG A 249 7.90 -12.09 24.91
N TYR A 250 7.32 -10.90 25.04
CA TYR A 250 7.95 -9.64 24.63
C TYR A 250 8.07 -8.72 25.85
N ARG A 251 9.29 -8.29 26.17
CA ARG A 251 9.59 -7.54 27.41
C ARG A 251 9.01 -8.23 28.65
N ASN A 252 9.16 -9.56 28.73
CA ASN A 252 8.61 -10.43 29.78
C ASN A 252 7.06 -10.47 29.86
N MET A 253 6.34 -9.93 28.87
CA MET A 253 4.87 -9.98 28.82
C MET A 253 4.39 -11.14 27.95
N THR A 254 3.40 -11.89 28.45
CA THR A 254 2.63 -12.86 27.65
C THR A 254 1.74 -12.14 26.63
N ILE A 255 1.31 -12.84 25.58
CA ILE A 255 0.33 -12.33 24.62
C ILE A 255 -1.00 -11.95 25.30
N LEU A 256 -1.41 -12.72 26.31
CA LEU A 256 -2.61 -12.44 27.10
C LEU A 256 -2.46 -11.17 27.94
N ARG A 257 -1.30 -10.98 28.57
CA ARG A 257 -1.01 -9.76 29.33
C ARG A 257 -1.02 -8.53 28.43
N TRP A 258 -0.34 -8.62 27.29
CA TRP A 258 -0.37 -7.55 26.30
C TRP A 258 -1.80 -7.22 25.87
N ALA A 259 -2.66 -8.22 25.65
CA ALA A 259 -4.05 -7.99 25.28
C ALA A 259 -4.86 -7.26 26.36
N MET A 260 -4.64 -7.61 27.64
CA MET A 260 -5.28 -6.94 28.78
C MET A 260 -4.89 -5.47 28.89
N ASP A 261 -3.61 -5.14 28.67
CA ASP A 261 -3.13 -3.75 28.69
C ASP A 261 -3.63 -2.94 27.47
N ASN A 262 -4.07 -3.61 26.41
CA ASN A 262 -4.61 -3.00 25.18
C ASN A 262 -6.16 -2.95 25.13
N GLY A 263 -6.81 -3.02 26.29
CA GLY A 263 -8.24 -2.73 26.47
C GLY A 263 -9.16 -3.95 26.43
N LEU A 264 -10.40 -3.73 26.88
CA LEU A 264 -11.37 -4.79 27.15
C LEU A 264 -11.71 -5.65 25.92
N ASP A 265 -11.90 -5.03 24.75
CA ASP A 265 -12.28 -5.76 23.53
C ASP A 265 -11.15 -6.66 23.03
N THR A 266 -9.91 -6.17 23.07
CA THR A 266 -8.69 -6.94 22.75
C THR A 266 -8.54 -8.13 23.71
N ALA A 267 -8.74 -7.89 25.01
CA ALA A 267 -8.68 -8.93 26.03
C ALA A 267 -9.75 -10.01 25.82
N LYS A 268 -11.01 -9.62 25.56
CA LYS A 268 -12.10 -10.56 25.27
C LYS A 268 -11.80 -11.40 24.03
N ALA A 269 -11.37 -10.76 22.95
CA ALA A 269 -10.99 -11.45 21.71
C ALA A 269 -9.86 -12.46 21.94
N MET A 270 -8.86 -12.11 22.76
CA MET A 270 -7.74 -12.99 23.10
C MET A 270 -8.18 -14.18 23.95
N ILE A 271 -9.02 -13.95 24.97
CA ILE A 271 -9.56 -15.02 25.83
C ILE A 271 -10.39 -16.02 25.02
N GLU A 272 -11.22 -15.53 24.11
CA GLU A 272 -12.01 -16.37 23.20
C GLU A 272 -11.10 -17.15 22.24
N ALA A 273 -10.09 -16.49 21.64
CA ALA A 273 -9.21 -17.11 20.66
C ALA A 273 -8.32 -18.21 21.27
N LEU A 274 -7.85 -18.02 22.50
CA LEU A 274 -7.04 -19.00 23.23
C LEU A 274 -7.88 -20.05 23.96
N ASP A 275 -9.21 -19.92 23.94
CA ASP A 275 -10.16 -20.76 24.68
C ASP A 275 -9.79 -20.97 26.16
N ILE A 276 -9.34 -19.90 26.82
CA ILE A 276 -8.77 -19.96 28.18
C ILE A 276 -9.74 -20.56 29.20
N ARG A 277 -11.06 -20.39 28.98
CA ARG A 277 -12.09 -20.90 29.89
C ARG A 277 -12.07 -22.42 30.00
N HIS A 278 -11.67 -23.11 28.94
CA HIS A 278 -11.62 -24.57 28.90
C HIS A 278 -10.17 -25.11 29.01
N ASP A 279 -9.16 -24.25 29.13
CA ASP A 279 -7.77 -24.64 29.34
C ASP A 279 -7.53 -25.00 30.82
N PRO A 280 -7.20 -26.27 31.15
CA PRO A 280 -6.97 -26.71 32.52
C PRO A 280 -5.65 -26.18 33.09
N GLU A 281 -4.68 -25.83 32.25
CA GLU A 281 -3.35 -25.33 32.64
C GLU A 281 -3.28 -23.80 32.62
N ARG A 282 -4.41 -23.11 32.44
CA ARG A 282 -4.45 -21.65 32.24
C ARG A 282 -3.71 -20.83 33.30
N ASP A 283 -3.72 -21.30 34.55
CA ASP A 283 -3.17 -20.56 35.68
C ASP A 283 -1.64 -20.69 35.76
N GLU A 284 -1.07 -21.75 35.15
CA GLU A 284 0.38 -22.01 35.08
C GLU A 284 0.98 -21.59 33.73
N LYS A 285 0.23 -21.77 32.64
CA LYS A 285 0.67 -21.53 31.26
C LYS A 285 0.78 -20.05 30.92
N TYR A 286 -0.09 -19.22 31.50
CA TYR A 286 -0.19 -17.79 31.21
C TYR A 286 0.31 -16.90 32.36
N LEU A 287 1.23 -17.43 33.17
CA LEU A 287 1.88 -16.67 34.25
C LEU A 287 2.53 -15.39 33.73
N TYR A 288 2.31 -14.32 34.48
CA TYR A 288 2.87 -13.00 34.28
C TYR A 288 3.84 -12.68 35.40
N MET A 289 5.02 -12.17 35.08
CA MET A 289 5.98 -11.67 36.07
C MET A 289 6.01 -10.13 36.04
N ASP A 290 5.85 -9.50 37.19
CA ASP A 290 5.95 -8.04 37.31
C ASP A 290 7.39 -7.52 37.41
N ARG A 291 7.54 -6.20 37.57
CA ARG A 291 8.85 -5.54 37.68
C ARG A 291 9.63 -5.96 38.93
N ASP A 292 8.91 -6.42 39.95
CA ASP A 292 9.47 -6.87 41.22
C ASP A 292 9.78 -8.38 41.20
N GLY A 293 9.58 -9.04 40.06
CA GLY A 293 9.82 -10.46 39.88
C GLY A 293 8.69 -11.36 40.40
N ILE A 294 7.53 -10.80 40.73
CA ILE A 294 6.41 -11.57 41.28
C ILE A 294 5.58 -12.14 40.15
N GLU A 295 5.34 -13.46 40.19
CA GLU A 295 4.49 -14.16 39.24
C GLU A 295 3.02 -14.16 39.66
N TYR A 296 2.13 -13.94 38.70
CA TYR A 296 0.69 -13.96 38.87
C TYR A 296 0.04 -14.77 37.75
N SER A 297 -0.96 -15.57 38.11
CA SER A 297 -1.93 -16.11 37.16
C SER A 297 -2.76 -14.97 36.53
N PRO A 298 -3.40 -15.20 35.36
CA PRO A 298 -4.27 -14.20 34.74
C PRO A 298 -5.37 -13.67 35.69
N GLN A 299 -5.92 -14.53 36.54
CA GLN A 299 -6.96 -14.17 37.51
C GLN A 299 -6.41 -13.27 38.62
N GLN A 300 -5.25 -13.63 39.19
CA GLN A 300 -4.58 -12.80 40.20
C GLN A 300 -4.19 -11.43 39.64
N TYR A 301 -3.78 -11.37 38.37
CA TYR A 301 -3.50 -10.10 37.72
C TYR A 301 -4.74 -9.21 37.61
N VAL A 302 -5.87 -9.74 37.15
CA VAL A 302 -7.14 -8.99 37.05
C VAL A 302 -7.56 -8.46 38.42
N MET A 303 -7.44 -9.27 39.48
CA MET A 303 -7.73 -8.81 40.85
C MET A 303 -6.79 -7.68 41.29
N LYS A 304 -5.48 -7.78 41.02
CA LYS A 304 -4.50 -6.74 41.36
C LYS A 304 -4.80 -5.41 40.67
N VAL A 305 -5.15 -5.42 39.38
CA VAL A 305 -5.51 -4.22 38.62
C VAL A 305 -6.81 -3.61 39.17
N TRP A 306 -7.83 -4.45 39.37
CA TRP A 306 -9.13 -4.00 39.87
C TRP A 306 -9.03 -3.38 41.28
N ASP A 307 -8.20 -3.94 42.15
CA ASP A 307 -7.96 -3.40 43.49
C ASP A 307 -7.11 -2.11 43.46
N ALA A 308 -6.22 -1.95 42.48
CA ALA A 308 -5.48 -0.71 42.26
C ALA A 308 -6.42 0.42 41.81
N ASP A 309 -7.29 0.17 40.82
CA ASP A 309 -8.27 1.14 40.33
C ASP A 309 -9.20 1.62 41.46
N LYS A 310 -9.69 0.70 42.30
CA LYS A 310 -10.50 1.04 43.48
C LYS A 310 -9.77 1.88 44.52
N LYS A 311 -8.47 1.67 44.71
CA LYS A 311 -7.65 2.47 45.63
C LYS A 311 -7.41 3.88 45.07
N GLU A 312 -7.20 3.99 43.76
CA GLU A 312 -6.98 5.26 43.08
C GLU A 312 -8.27 6.10 43.01
N GLU A 313 -9.41 5.48 42.72
CA GLU A 313 -10.74 6.12 42.76
C GLU A 313 -11.07 6.63 44.18
N LYS A 314 -10.76 5.84 45.22
CA LYS A 314 -10.88 6.28 46.62
C LYS A 314 -9.92 7.41 46.99
N ALA A 315 -8.73 7.49 46.38
CA ALA A 315 -7.77 8.55 46.64
C ALA A 315 -8.16 9.86 45.93
N LEU A 316 -8.73 9.77 44.72
CA LEU A 316 -9.27 10.91 43.96
C LEU A 316 -10.52 11.49 44.62
N ASN A 317 -11.40 10.64 45.15
CA ASN A 317 -12.60 11.04 45.91
C ASN A 317 -12.30 11.48 47.36
N ARG A 318 -11.02 11.51 47.75
CA ARG A 318 -10.53 11.99 49.06
C ARG A 318 -9.72 13.28 48.96
N LYS A 319 -9.75 13.99 47.81
CA LYS A 319 -9.24 15.36 47.79
C LYS A 319 -10.22 16.28 48.56
N PRO A 320 -9.70 17.16 49.45
CA PRO A 320 -10.51 18.00 50.33
C PRO A 320 -11.35 19.04 49.59
#